data_AF-A0A380FZC6-F1
#
_entry.id   AF-A0A380FZC6-F1
#
_cell.length_a   1.000
_cell.length_b   1.000
_cell.length_c   1.000
_cell.angle_alpha   90.00
_cell.angle_beta   90.00
_cell.angle_gamma   90.00
#
_symmetry.space_group_name_H-M   'P 1'
#
loop_
_entity.id
_entity.type
_entity.pdbx_description
1 polymer ?
#
loop_
_entity_poly.entity_id
_entity_poly.type
_entity_poly.pdbx_seq_one_letter_code
_entity_poly.pdbx_strand_id
1 'polypeptide(L)' 'MEKVWRYTIDLPPMGTPRPNHRFVEGGKTITYYPQKYVDYMDAVQKQLKADNAINDEFFCSHEHTFRSESRSSILCSSS' A
#
# COMPACT_ATOMS: atom_id res chain seq x y z
N MET A 1 7.78 24.40 6.84
CA MET A 1 8.65 23.22 6.73
C MET A 1 7.82 22.12 6.10
N GLU A 2 8.28 21.53 5.01
CA GLU A 2 7.54 20.51 4.27
C GLU A 2 7.53 19.19 5.06
N LYS A 3 6.39 18.50 5.14
CA LYS A 3 6.29 17.21 5.83
C LYS A 3 6.85 16.11 4.91
N VAL A 4 8.14 15.81 5.04
CA VAL A 4 8.82 14.77 4.24
C VAL A 4 8.83 13.46 5.02
N TRP A 5 8.10 12.46 4.53
CA TRP A 5 8.12 11.10 5.08
C TRP A 5 9.26 10.29 4.44
N ARG A 6 10.13 9.71 5.28
CA ARG A 6 11.24 8.85 4.84
C ARG A 6 11.27 7.60 5.72
N TYR A 7 11.32 6.45 5.09
CA TYR A 7 11.43 5.16 5.76
C TYR A 7 12.42 4.27 5.00
N THR A 8 13.18 3.48 5.74
CA THR A 8 14.16 2.54 5.18
C THR A 8 13.68 1.12 5.46
N ILE A 9 13.54 0.33 4.39
CA ILE A 9 13.20 -1.09 4.49
C ILE A 9 14.49 -1.87 4.71
N ASP A 10 14.53 -2.71 5.74
CA ASP A 10 15.70 -3.56 6.06
C ASP A 10 15.51 -4.97 5.51
N LEU A 11 15.22 -5.03 4.21
CA LEU A 11 15.08 -6.26 3.46
C LEU A 11 15.93 -6.14 2.19
N PRO A 12 16.56 -7.25 1.73
CA PRO A 12 17.31 -7.22 0.48
C PRO A 12 16.38 -6.79 -0.66
N PRO A 13 16.80 -5.83 -1.52
CA PRO A 13 15.94 -5.31 -2.56
C PRO A 13 15.54 -6.43 -3.52
N MET A 14 14.23 -6.54 -3.77
CA MET A 14 13.68 -7.48 -4.75
C MET A 14 13.08 -6.71 -5.93
N GLY A 15 13.59 -6.98 -7.14
CA GLY A 15 12.98 -6.44 -8.35
C GLY A 15 11.58 -7.01 -8.56
N THR A 16 10.63 -6.16 -8.94
CA THR A 16 9.26 -6.60 -9.27
C THR A 16 9.30 -7.56 -10.45
N PRO A 17 8.95 -8.86 -10.26
CA PRO A 17 8.98 -9.82 -11.35
C PRO A 17 7.84 -9.52 -12.33
N ARG A 18 7.99 -9.94 -13.58
CA ARG A 18 6.88 -9.91 -14.53
C ARG A 18 5.74 -10.81 -14.01
N PRO A 19 4.47 -10.37 -14.04
CA PRO A 19 3.34 -11.21 -13.69
C PRO A 19 3.29 -12.46 -14.57
N ASN A 20 2.92 -13.58 -13.96
CA ASN A 20 2.65 -14.85 -14.63
C ASN A 20 1.16 -14.96 -14.97
N HIS A 21 0.84 -15.83 -15.92
CA HIS A 21 -0.52 -16.14 -16.30
C HIS A 21 -0.78 -17.64 -16.17
N ARG A 22 -1.93 -18.03 -15.63
CA ARG A 22 -2.39 -19.42 -15.57
C ARG A 22 -3.83 -19.51 -16.03
N PHE A 23 -4.12 -20.46 -16.91
CA PHE A 23 -5.48 -20.83 -17.27
C PHE A 23 -6.07 -21.72 -16.17
N VAL A 24 -7.27 -21.39 -15.72
CA VAL A 24 -8.05 -22.22 -14.80
C VAL A 24 -9.26 -22.82 -15.51
N GLU A 25 -9.79 -23.92 -14.99
CA GLU A 25 -10.99 -24.55 -15.53
C GLU A 25 -12.15 -23.54 -15.62
N GLY A 26 -12.90 -23.60 -16.72
CA GLY A 26 -13.93 -22.62 -17.04
C GLY A 26 -13.47 -21.42 -17.88
N GLY A 27 -12.27 -21.48 -18.48
CA GLY A 27 -11.81 -20.52 -19.48
C GLY A 27 -11.33 -19.17 -18.93
N LYS A 28 -11.16 -19.07 -17.60
CA LYS A 28 -10.64 -17.86 -16.97
C LYS A 28 -9.11 -17.88 -16.97
N THR A 29 -8.51 -16.71 -17.20
CA THR A 29 -7.07 -16.51 -17.09
C THR A 29 -6.79 -15.71 -15.81
N ILE A 30 -5.94 -16.26 -14.94
CA ILE A 30 -5.51 -15.57 -13.73
C ILE A 30 -4.11 -15.01 -13.97
N THR A 31 -3.95 -13.72 -13.71
CA THR A 31 -2.64 -13.05 -13.65
C THR A 31 -2.20 -12.96 -12.20
N TYR A 32 -0.99 -13.42 -11.90
CA TYR A 32 -0.48 -13.48 -10.52
C TYR A 32 1.02 -13.21 -10.46
N TYR A 33 1.48 -12.71 -9.32
CA TYR A 33 2.91 -12.66 -9.03
C TYR A 33 3.39 -13.98 -8.41
N PRO A 34 4.65 -14.39 -8.63
CA PRO A 34 5.23 -15.55 -7.96
C PRO A 34 5.12 -15.44 -6.43
N GLN A 35 4.93 -16.57 -5.74
CA GLN A 35 4.79 -16.60 -4.28
C GLN A 35 5.93 -15.88 -3.56
N LYS A 36 7.17 -16.06 -4.01
CA LYS A 36 8.35 -15.36 -3.46
C LYS A 36 8.20 -13.83 -3.40
N TYR A 37 7.56 -13.22 -4.40
CA TYR A 37 7.32 -11.79 -4.42
C TYR A 37 6.19 -11.40 -3.46
N VAL A 38 5.16 -12.23 -3.34
CA VAL A 38 4.10 -12.06 -2.34
C VAL A 38 4.69 -12.11 -0.94
N ASP A 39 5.51 -13.11 -0.63
CA ASP A 39 6.18 -13.27 0.67
C ASP A 39 7.07 -12.07 1.01
N TYR A 40 7.78 -11.53 0.01
CA TYR A 40 8.57 -10.32 0.16
C TYR A 40 7.70 -9.11 0.52
N MET A 41 6.57 -8.92 -0.16
CA MET A 41 5.65 -7.81 0.13
C MET A 41 5.02 -7.95 1.52
N ASP A 42 4.72 -9.18 1.95
CA ASP A 42 4.23 -9.45 3.30
C ASP A 42 5.28 -9.10 4.37
N ALA A 43 6.56 -9.40 4.12
CA ALA A 43 7.65 -9.02 5.01
C ALA A 43 7.81 -7.49 5.10
N VAL A 44 7.73 -6.78 3.98
CA VAL A 44 7.74 -5.31 3.94
C VAL A 44 6.59 -4.74 4.77
N GLN A 45 5.36 -5.23 4.56
CA GLN A 45 4.18 -4.79 5.30
C GLN A 45 4.30 -5.08 6.79
N LYS A 46 4.87 -6.22 7.16
CA LYS A 46 5.12 -6.58 8.56
C LYS A 46 6.09 -5.60 9.22
N GLN A 47 7.18 -5.25 8.54
CA GLN A 47 8.17 -4.28 9.05
C GLN A 47 7.54 -2.90 9.23
N LEU A 48 6.82 -2.41 8.21
CA LEU A 48 6.13 -1.12 8.26
C LEU A 48 5.14 -1.01 9.43
N LYS A 49 4.40 -2.08 9.72
CA LYS A 49 3.47 -2.13 10.86
C LYS A 49 4.20 -2.21 12.20
N ALA A 50 5.24 -3.04 12.30
CA ALA A 50 6.03 -3.19 13.52
C ALA A 50 6.69 -1.85 13.93
N ASP A 51 7.14 -1.08 12.94
CA ASP A 51 7.80 0.20 13.16
C ASP A 51 6.81 1.38 13.29
N ASN A 52 5.49 1.11 13.28
CA ASN A 52 4.43 2.12 13.21
C ASN A 52 4.62 3.13 12.07
N ALA A 53 5.30 2.73 11.00
CA ALA A 53 5.58 3.55 9.83
C ALA A 53 4.34 3.73 8.94
N ILE A 54 3.41 2.77 8.97
CA ILE A 54 2.06 2.89 8.44
C ILE A 54 1.06 2.86 9.60
N ASN A 55 0.35 3.96 9.82
CA ASN A 55 -0.64 4.15 10.88
C ASN A 55 -1.75 5.09 10.40
N ASP A 56 -2.76 5.36 11.22
CA ASP A 56 -3.91 6.19 10.80
C ASP A 56 -3.53 7.64 10.47
N GLU A 57 -2.40 8.14 10.99
CA GLU A 57 -1.86 9.46 10.64
C GLU A 57 -1.17 9.47 9.27
N PHE A 58 -0.71 8.31 8.77
CA PHE A 58 -0.11 8.16 7.45
C PHE A 58 -1.10 8.55 6.34
N PHE A 59 -2.36 8.13 6.45
CA PHE A 59 -3.40 8.42 5.48
C PHE A 59 -3.98 9.84 5.60
N CYS A 60 -3.71 10.54 6.70
CA CYS A 60 -4.25 11.86 6.99
C CYS A 60 -3.66 12.99 6.11
N SER A 61 -2.78 12.67 5.16
CA SER A 61 -2.05 13.66 4.35
C SER A 61 -2.64 13.97 2.96
N HIS A 62 -3.73 13.33 2.51
CA HIS A 62 -4.23 13.47 1.14
C HIS A 62 -5.74 13.76 0.97
N GLU A 63 -6.35 14.55 1.86
CA GLU A 63 -7.68 15.14 1.64
C GLU A 63 -7.63 16.62 1.21
N HIS A 64 -6.65 16.99 0.38
CA HIS A 64 -6.70 18.26 -0.33
C HIS A 64 -6.31 18.05 -1.80
N THR A 65 -7.29 17.69 -2.63
CA THR A 65 -7.55 18.16 -4.01
C THR A 65 -8.35 17.11 -4.79
N PHE A 66 -9.60 16.87 -4.40
CA PHE A 66 -10.63 16.49 -5.37
C PHE A 66 -11.78 17.49 -5.25
N ARG A 67 -11.60 18.61 -5.95
CA ARG A 67 -12.60 19.68 -6.03
C ARG A 67 -13.66 19.24 -7.03
N SER A 68 -14.74 18.65 -6.53
CA SER A 68 -16.06 18.84 -7.13
C SER A 68 -17.02 19.13 -5.99
N GLU A 69 -17.65 20.30 -6.08
CA GLU A 69 -18.59 20.86 -5.13
C GLU A 69 -19.60 19.84 -4.65
N SER A 70 -19.60 19.53 -3.36
CA SER A 70 -20.81 19.48 -2.52
C SER A 70 -20.41 19.21 -1.07
N ARG A 71 -20.78 20.16 -0.22
CA ARG A 71 -20.66 20.17 1.25
C ARG A 71 -20.82 18.78 1.86
N SER A 72 -19.80 18.34 2.61
CA SER A 72 -20.03 17.62 3.87
C SER A 72 -18.82 17.82 4.76
N SER A 73 -19.09 18.39 5.93
CA SER A 73 -18.17 18.59 7.04
C SER A 73 -17.54 17.26 7.46
N ILE A 74 -16.23 17.14 7.31
CA ILE A 74 -15.45 16.06 7.93
C ILE A 74 -14.88 16.61 9.24
N LEU A 75 -15.57 16.29 10.34
CA LEU A 75 -15.03 16.40 11.69
C LEU A 75 -14.13 15.19 11.92
N CYS A 76 -12.81 15.39 11.92
CA CYS A 76 -11.90 14.48 12.61
C CYS A 76 -12.07 14.69 14.12
N SER A 77 -12.99 13.94 14.73
CA SER A 77 -13.11 13.88 16.19
C SER A 77 -12.22 12.76 16.71
N SER A 78 -11.17 13.14 17.44
CA SER A 78 -10.39 12.27 18.30
C SER A 78 -11.25 11.81 19.48
N SER A 79 -11.29 10.51 19.76
CA SER A 79 -11.60 9.93 21.08
C SER A 79 -10.92 8.59 21.23
#